data_AF-A0A1H8H248-F1
#
_entry.id   AF-A0A1H8H248-F1
#
_cell.length_a   1.000
_cell.length_b   1.000
_cell.length_c   1.000
_cell.angle_alpha   90.00
_cell.angle_beta   90.00
_cell.angle_gamma   90.00
#
_symmetry.space_group_name_H-M   'P 1'
#
loop_
_entity.id
_entity.type
_entity.pdbx_description
1 polymer ?
#
loop_
_entity_poly.entity_id
_entity_poly.type
_entity_poly.pdbx_seq_one_letter_code
_entity_poly.pdbx_strand_id
1 'polypeptide(L)'
;MVIPSWLGRFDTQPDKVDALGKVGQRRDAPARIAQELSPGVKALVGRLDLTRVLPSQLIQVAQGLCREGFMSLDVYYQFRDATRDMDGKPRAEVPLDLLREVREGTRQAQAISRKSGDYRAEKYHAEFRLSAHGLAYLAASIKGLRLVDVRV
;
A
#
# COMPACT_ATOMS: atom_id res chain seq x y z
N MET A 1 -10.72 -17.52 -4.96
CA MET A 1 -11.00 -16.25 -4.27
C MET A 1 -10.16 -15.17 -4.94
N VAL A 2 -10.80 -14.23 -5.64
CA VAL A 2 -10.11 -13.23 -6.47
C VAL A 2 -9.58 -12.12 -5.56
N ILE A 3 -8.27 -12.00 -5.47
CA ILE A 3 -7.58 -10.90 -4.78
C ILE A 3 -7.73 -9.66 -5.67
N PRO A 4 -8.41 -8.59 -5.25
CA PRO A 4 -8.36 -7.34 -5.98
C PRO A 4 -7.00 -6.69 -5.64
N SER A 5 -5.97 -6.95 -6.45
CA SER A 5 -4.63 -6.38 -6.27
C SER A 5 -4.44 -5.12 -7.11
N TRP A 6 -4.75 -3.98 -6.53
CA TRP A 6 -4.16 -2.64 -6.74
C TRP A 6 -2.66 -2.64 -7.04
N LEU A 7 -1.94 -3.71 -6.67
CA LEU A 7 -0.54 -3.96 -7.01
C LEU A 7 -0.22 -5.15 -7.89
N GLY A 8 -1.21 -5.74 -8.55
CA GLY A 8 -0.94 -6.25 -9.89
C GLY A 8 -0.49 -5.15 -10.87
N ARG A 9 -0.51 -3.87 -10.46
CA ARG A 9 -0.28 -2.70 -11.34
C ARG A 9 1.08 -2.02 -11.22
N PHE A 10 1.82 -2.15 -10.11
CA PHE A 10 2.95 -1.25 -9.84
C PHE A 10 4.35 -1.87 -9.72
N ASP A 11 4.52 -3.20 -9.68
CA ASP A 11 5.89 -3.75 -9.65
C ASP A 11 6.01 -5.21 -10.13
N THR A 12 5.75 -5.46 -11.41
CA THR A 12 6.11 -6.75 -12.04
C THR A 12 6.52 -6.55 -13.49
N GLN A 13 7.74 -6.96 -13.85
CA GLN A 13 8.23 -7.15 -15.22
C GLN A 13 7.44 -8.28 -15.95
N PRO A 14 7.43 -8.34 -17.31
CA PRO A 14 6.40 -8.99 -18.14
C PRO A 14 6.31 -10.51 -18.09
N ASP A 15 7.29 -11.21 -17.56
CA ASP A 15 7.34 -12.66 -17.65
C ASP A 15 7.18 -13.28 -16.27
N LYS A 16 5.94 -13.68 -15.92
CA LYS A 16 5.55 -14.74 -14.97
C LYS A 16 4.15 -14.49 -14.40
N VAL A 17 3.13 -14.88 -15.16
CA VAL A 17 1.94 -15.48 -14.53
C VAL A 17 2.32 -16.94 -14.31
N ASP A 18 2.38 -17.40 -13.05
CA ASP A 18 2.62 -18.81 -12.76
C ASP A 18 1.31 -19.62 -12.73
N ALA A 19 1.46 -20.94 -12.74
CA ALA A 19 0.41 -21.96 -12.83
C ALA A 19 -0.71 -21.90 -11.78
N LEU A 20 -0.66 -20.98 -10.80
CA LEU A 20 -1.71 -20.79 -9.78
C LEU A 20 -2.70 -19.64 -10.09
N GLY A 21 -2.53 -18.95 -11.23
CA GLY A 21 -3.59 -18.21 -11.91
C GLY A 21 -4.09 -16.93 -11.21
N LYS A 22 -3.70 -15.79 -11.81
CA LYS A 22 -4.24 -14.41 -11.70
C LYS A 22 -3.38 -13.50 -10.80
N VAL A 23 -2.99 -12.30 -11.25
CA VAL A 23 -3.83 -11.27 -11.87
C VAL A 23 -3.14 -10.57 -13.06
N GLY A 24 -3.77 -10.61 -14.23
CA GLY A 24 -3.53 -9.63 -15.30
C GLY A 24 -4.30 -8.35 -14.98
N GLN A 25 -3.61 -7.32 -14.49
CA GLN A 25 -4.16 -5.98 -14.38
C GLN A 25 -3.32 -5.03 -15.24
N ARG A 26 -4.00 -4.19 -16.03
CA ARG A 26 -3.37 -3.16 -16.87
C ARG A 26 -2.43 -2.32 -16.01
N ARG A 27 -1.18 -2.22 -16.46
CA ARG A 27 -0.15 -1.35 -15.87
C ARG A 27 -0.48 0.10 -16.21
N ASP A 28 -1.28 0.75 -15.38
CA ASP A 28 -1.44 2.20 -15.47
C ASP A 28 -0.32 2.87 -14.65
N ALA A 29 0.51 3.67 -15.33
CA ALA A 29 1.62 4.37 -14.69
C ALA A 29 1.09 5.29 -13.57
N PRO A 30 1.80 5.45 -12.44
CA PRO A 30 1.30 6.27 -11.32
C PRO A 30 1.03 7.73 -11.72
N ALA A 31 1.72 8.22 -12.76
CA ALA A 31 1.49 9.52 -13.38
C ALA A 31 0.09 9.66 -14.03
N ARG A 32 -0.48 8.58 -14.61
CA ARG A 32 -1.85 8.58 -15.15
C ARG A 32 -2.88 8.64 -14.03
N ILE A 33 -2.72 7.80 -13.01
CA ILE A 33 -3.60 7.85 -11.82
C ILE A 33 -3.56 9.25 -11.18
N ALA A 34 -2.38 9.85 -11.05
CA ALA A 34 -2.22 11.21 -10.53
C ALA A 34 -2.94 12.30 -11.35
N GLN A 35 -3.27 12.04 -12.62
CA GLN A 35 -4.08 12.94 -13.46
C GLN A 35 -5.59 12.75 -13.25
N GLU A 36 -6.02 11.54 -12.90
CA GLU A 36 -7.43 11.17 -12.73
C GLU A 36 -7.96 11.46 -11.31
N LEU A 37 -7.09 11.59 -10.31
CA LEU A 37 -7.47 11.92 -8.93
C LEU A 37 -8.14 13.29 -8.83
N SER A 38 -9.14 13.40 -7.96
CA SER A 38 -9.73 14.70 -7.64
C SER A 38 -8.68 15.63 -7.02
N PRO A 39 -8.82 16.97 -7.18
CA PRO A 39 -7.89 17.93 -6.58
C PRO A 39 -7.70 17.75 -5.06
N GLY A 40 -8.77 17.35 -4.35
CA GLY A 40 -8.73 17.11 -2.91
C GLY A 40 -7.87 15.91 -2.54
N VAL A 41 -8.10 14.75 -3.16
CA VAL A 41 -7.31 13.54 -2.89
C VAL A 41 -5.88 13.70 -3.39
N LYS A 42 -5.68 14.35 -4.53
CA LYS A 42 -4.34 14.70 -5.03
C LYS A 42 -3.56 15.57 -4.05
N ALA A 43 -4.20 16.56 -3.43
CA ALA A 43 -3.56 17.39 -2.39
C ALA A 43 -3.22 16.58 -1.13
N LEU A 44 -4.09 15.65 -0.71
CA LEU A 44 -3.83 14.75 0.41
C LEU A 44 -2.63 13.84 0.14
N VAL A 45 -2.63 13.14 -0.99
CA VAL A 45 -1.53 12.23 -1.38
C VAL A 45 -0.23 13.00 -1.62
N GLY A 46 -0.30 14.20 -2.21
CA GLY A 46 0.85 15.06 -2.44
C GLY A 46 1.54 15.57 -1.16
N ARG A 47 0.84 15.58 -0.02
CA ARG A 47 1.41 15.93 1.30
C ARG A 47 2.00 14.72 2.04
N LEU A 48 1.78 13.52 1.53
CA LEU A 48 2.16 12.28 2.20
C LEU A 48 3.67 12.10 2.18
N ASP A 49 4.28 11.88 3.34
CA ASP A 49 5.61 11.30 3.48
C ASP A 49 5.46 10.00 4.26
N LEU A 50 5.58 8.87 3.56
CA LEU A 50 5.38 7.54 4.15
C LEU A 50 6.45 7.15 5.17
N THR A 51 7.55 7.89 5.26
CA THR A 51 8.56 7.69 6.30
C THR A 51 8.21 8.41 7.61
N ARG A 52 7.25 9.36 7.56
CA ARG A 52 6.82 10.21 8.68
C ARG A 52 5.33 10.55 8.58
N VAL A 53 4.49 9.55 8.35
CA VAL A 53 3.05 9.76 8.16
C VAL A 53 2.32 9.67 9.50
N LEU A 54 1.36 10.57 9.74
CA LEU A 54 0.47 10.43 10.90
C LEU A 54 -0.62 9.39 10.62
N PRO A 55 -1.06 8.62 11.63
CA PRO A 55 -2.16 7.66 11.48
C PRO A 55 -3.41 8.28 10.84
N SER A 56 -3.86 9.45 11.33
CA SER A 56 -5.01 10.18 10.77
C SER A 56 -4.83 10.55 9.29
N GLN A 57 -3.64 10.99 8.88
CA GLN A 57 -3.34 11.33 7.49
C GLN A 57 -3.41 10.11 6.58
N LEU A 58 -2.87 8.98 7.05
CA LEU A 58 -2.90 7.72 6.32
C LEU A 58 -4.34 7.24 6.10
N ILE A 59 -5.20 7.34 7.12
CA ILE A 59 -6.63 6.99 7.01
C ILE A 59 -7.35 7.92 6.03
N GLN A 60 -7.14 9.23 6.10
CA GLN A 60 -7.79 10.20 5.21
C GLN A 60 -7.44 9.93 3.74
N VAL A 61 -6.16 9.62 3.46
CA VAL A 61 -5.69 9.31 2.12
C VAL A 61 -6.26 7.98 1.64
N ALA A 62 -6.22 6.94 2.49
CA ALA A 62 -6.79 5.64 2.16
C ALA A 62 -8.31 5.74 1.89
N GLN A 63 -9.04 6.50 2.72
CA GLN A 63 -10.47 6.72 2.54
C GLN A 63 -10.77 7.49 1.25
N GLY A 64 -10.00 8.54 0.94
CA GLY A 64 -10.17 9.34 -0.27
C GLY A 64 -9.98 8.51 -1.54
N LEU A 65 -8.88 7.75 -1.59
CA LEU A 65 -8.61 6.82 -2.69
C LEU A 65 -9.70 5.74 -2.79
N CYS A 66 -10.26 5.28 -1.66
CA CYS A 66 -11.28 4.24 -1.65
C CYS A 66 -12.59 4.74 -2.28
N ARG A 67 -13.00 5.95 -1.89
CA ARG A 67 -14.21 6.61 -2.42
C ARG A 67 -14.11 6.86 -3.92
N GLU A 68 -12.91 7.18 -4.42
CA GLU A 68 -12.66 7.41 -5.84
C GLU A 68 -12.43 6.12 -6.65
N GLY A 69 -12.48 4.94 -6.01
CA GLY A 69 -12.33 3.66 -6.69
C GLY A 69 -10.90 3.28 -7.06
N PHE A 70 -9.91 4.10 -6.69
CA PHE A 70 -8.48 3.78 -6.81
C PHE A 70 -7.98 2.84 -5.72
N MET A 71 -8.82 2.59 -4.71
CA MET A 71 -8.53 1.76 -3.55
C MET A 71 -9.73 0.85 -3.22
N SER A 72 -9.57 -0.47 -3.29
CA SER A 72 -10.56 -1.45 -2.81
C SER A 72 -10.83 -1.33 -1.30
N LEU A 73 -11.91 -1.94 -0.84
CA LEU A 73 -12.29 -1.88 0.57
C LEU A 73 -11.31 -2.69 1.46
N ASP A 74 -10.74 -3.77 0.93
CA ASP A 74 -9.89 -4.69 1.71
C ASP A 74 -8.59 -4.03 2.15
N VAL A 75 -7.83 -3.41 1.25
CA VAL A 75 -6.58 -2.71 1.63
C VAL A 75 -6.88 -1.41 2.35
N TYR A 76 -8.02 -0.75 2.10
CA TYR A 76 -8.44 0.35 2.98
C TYR A 76 -8.51 -0.11 4.44
N TYR A 77 -9.11 -1.28 4.69
CA TYR A 77 -9.11 -1.86 6.04
C TYR A 77 -7.71 -2.26 6.52
N GLN A 78 -6.82 -2.75 5.64
CA GLN A 78 -5.42 -3.00 6.03
C GLN A 78 -4.71 -1.72 6.50
N PHE A 79 -4.84 -0.61 5.77
CA PHE A 79 -4.28 0.68 6.20
C PHE A 79 -4.92 1.18 7.50
N ARG A 80 -6.23 1.05 7.63
CA ARG A 80 -6.94 1.40 8.87
C ARG A 80 -6.46 0.56 10.05
N ASP A 81 -6.26 -0.73 9.86
CA ASP A 81 -5.87 -1.64 10.93
C ASP A 81 -4.39 -1.44 11.30
N ALA A 82 -3.53 -1.04 10.35
CA ALA A 82 -2.16 -0.60 10.63
C ALA A 82 -2.09 0.66 11.51
N THR A 83 -3.13 1.50 11.47
CA THR A 83 -3.25 2.68 12.34
C THR A 83 -3.87 2.39 13.71
N ARG A 84 -4.10 1.11 14.05
CA ARG A 84 -4.64 0.67 15.33
C ARG A 84 -3.60 -0.07 16.16
N ASP A 85 -3.81 -0.07 17.48
CA ASP A 85 -3.04 -0.87 18.43
C ASP A 85 -3.62 -2.30 18.55
N MET A 86 -3.02 -3.12 19.41
CA MET A 86 -3.47 -4.50 19.64
C MET A 86 -4.86 -4.59 20.28
N ASP A 87 -5.32 -3.53 20.94
CA ASP A 87 -6.65 -3.43 21.54
C ASP A 87 -7.69 -2.90 20.52
N GLY A 88 -7.27 -2.66 19.28
CA GLY A 88 -8.11 -2.14 18.19
C GLY A 88 -8.42 -0.64 18.31
N LYS A 89 -7.80 0.08 19.25
CA LYS A 89 -7.94 1.52 19.41
C LYS A 89 -7.03 2.25 18.42
N PRO A 90 -7.38 3.50 18.02
CA PRO A 90 -6.48 4.32 17.23
C PRO A 90 -5.14 4.49 17.94
N ARG A 91 -4.04 4.31 17.20
CA ARG A 91 -2.71 4.62 17.71
C ARG A 91 -2.61 6.10 18.05
N ALA A 92 -1.65 6.44 18.93
CA ALA A 92 -1.30 7.83 19.17
C ALA A 92 -0.93 8.53 17.85
N GLU A 93 -1.28 9.81 17.73
CA GLU A 93 -0.95 10.64 16.56
C GLU A 93 0.54 11.03 16.55
N VAL A 94 1.39 10.03 16.42
CA VAL A 94 2.85 10.13 16.32
C VAL A 94 3.26 9.70 14.91
N PRO A 95 4.18 10.43 14.24
CA PRO A 95 4.63 10.06 12.91
C PRO A 95 5.23 8.65 12.90
N LEU A 96 4.77 7.82 11.97
CA LEU A 96 5.28 6.47 11.76
C LEU A 96 5.96 6.34 10.40
N ASP A 97 6.99 5.50 10.36
CA ASP A 97 7.64 5.07 9.13
C ASP A 97 6.91 3.84 8.60
N LEU A 98 5.91 4.07 7.75
CA LEU A 98 5.04 3.01 7.27
C LEU A 98 5.81 2.01 6.43
N LEU A 99 6.76 2.48 5.62
CA LEU A 99 7.59 1.60 4.79
C LEU A 99 8.43 0.66 5.66
N ARG A 100 9.00 1.18 6.75
CA ARG A 100 9.72 0.37 7.72
C ARG A 100 8.81 -0.61 8.46
N GLU A 101 7.66 -0.17 8.98
CA GLU A 101 6.71 -1.04 9.69
C GLU A 101 6.27 -2.22 8.82
N VAL A 102 5.95 -1.95 7.55
CA VAL A 102 5.50 -2.98 6.63
C VAL A 102 6.63 -3.96 6.27
N ARG A 103 7.86 -3.46 6.13
CA ARG A 103 9.05 -4.30 5.91
C ARG A 103 9.32 -5.21 7.11
N GLU A 104 9.22 -4.68 8.32
CA GLU A 104 9.39 -5.45 9.56
C GLU A 104 8.28 -6.50 9.72
N GLY A 105 7.01 -6.13 9.48
CA GLY A 105 5.88 -7.05 9.52
C GLY A 105 6.00 -8.19 8.49
N THR A 106 6.45 -7.88 7.27
CA THR A 106 6.70 -8.91 6.23
C THR A 106 7.76 -9.91 6.66
N ARG A 107 8.88 -9.45 7.26
CA ARG A 107 9.94 -10.33 7.77
C ARG A 107 9.44 -11.25 8.88
N GLN A 108 8.64 -10.70 9.80
CA GLN A 108 8.04 -11.48 10.89
C GLN A 108 7.07 -12.54 10.37
N ALA A 109 6.19 -12.17 9.44
CA ALA A 109 5.24 -13.08 8.82
C ALA A 109 5.95 -14.24 8.11
N GLN A 110 7.02 -13.96 7.35
CA GLN A 110 7.85 -14.99 6.72
C GLN A 110 8.49 -15.94 7.74
N ALA A 111 8.99 -15.41 8.85
CA ALA A 111 9.57 -16.24 9.91
C ALA A 111 8.53 -17.15 10.57
N ILE A 112 7.30 -16.67 10.77
CA ILE A 112 6.18 -17.45 11.32
C ILE A 112 5.74 -18.53 10.33
N SER A 113 5.50 -18.16 9.06
CA SER A 113 5.06 -19.09 8.01
C SER A 113 6.04 -20.24 7.79
N ARG A 114 7.35 -19.96 7.84
CA ARG A 114 8.38 -21.02 7.77
C ARG A 114 8.33 -22.00 8.95
N LYS A 115 7.93 -21.54 10.14
CA LYS A 115 7.82 -22.38 11.33
C LYS A 115 6.51 -23.16 11.40
N SER A 116 5.40 -22.58 10.93
CA SER A 116 4.07 -23.18 11.02
C SER A 116 3.64 -23.96 9.77
N GLY A 117 4.27 -23.71 8.60
CA GLY A 117 3.80 -24.20 7.31
C GLY A 117 2.56 -23.48 6.78
N ASP A 118 2.03 -22.48 7.50
CA ASP A 118 0.88 -21.66 7.07
C ASP A 118 1.35 -20.34 6.44
N TYR A 119 1.13 -20.20 5.13
CA TYR A 119 1.55 -19.05 4.32
C TYR A 119 0.52 -17.92 4.25
N ARG A 120 -0.62 -18.03 4.96
CA ARG A 120 -1.67 -16.99 4.92
C ARG A 120 -1.18 -15.63 5.43
N ALA A 121 -0.39 -15.64 6.51
CA ALA A 121 0.18 -14.41 7.08
C ALA A 121 1.18 -13.75 6.11
N GLU A 122 2.05 -14.54 5.49
CA GLU A 122 3.00 -14.03 4.47
C GLU A 122 2.27 -13.38 3.30
N LYS A 123 1.21 -14.02 2.78
CA LYS A 123 0.41 -13.48 1.69
C LYS A 123 -0.22 -12.13 2.05
N TYR A 124 -0.82 -12.04 3.24
CA TYR A 124 -1.44 -10.80 3.73
C TYR A 124 -0.43 -9.65 3.82
N HIS A 125 0.74 -9.90 4.40
CA HIS A 125 1.78 -8.86 4.52
C HIS A 125 2.43 -8.50 3.17
N ALA A 126 2.51 -9.43 2.23
CA ALA A 126 2.99 -9.13 0.87
C ALA A 126 2.04 -8.17 0.13
N GLU A 127 0.72 -8.38 0.22
CA GLU A 127 -0.29 -7.48 -0.36
C GLU A 127 -0.23 -6.09 0.28
N PHE A 128 -0.05 -6.03 1.59
CA PHE A 128 0.07 -4.77 2.32
C PHE A 128 1.36 -4.00 1.96
N ARG A 129 2.49 -4.70 1.87
CA ARG A 129 3.79 -4.15 1.41
C ARG A 129 3.69 -3.55 0.03
N LEU A 130 3.14 -4.31 -0.89
CA LEU A 130 2.88 -3.84 -2.22
C LEU A 130 2.07 -2.52 -2.16
N SER A 131 0.99 -2.49 -1.38
CA SER A 131 0.08 -1.33 -1.26
C SER A 131 0.76 -0.07 -0.74
N ALA A 132 1.63 -0.21 0.25
CA ALA A 132 2.44 0.88 0.77
C ALA A 132 3.41 1.44 -0.29
N HIS A 133 4.06 0.58 -1.09
CA HIS A 133 4.93 1.03 -2.18
C HIS A 133 4.16 1.75 -3.30
N GLY A 134 2.99 1.23 -3.70
CA GLY A 134 2.14 1.88 -4.71
C GLY A 134 1.74 3.29 -4.29
N LEU A 135 1.39 3.47 -3.01
CA LEU A 135 1.08 4.79 -2.45
C LEU A 135 2.31 5.72 -2.43
N ALA A 136 3.50 5.19 -2.15
CA ALA A 136 4.76 5.94 -2.21
C ALA A 136 5.03 6.48 -3.62
N TYR A 137 4.85 5.63 -4.63
CA TYR A 137 5.05 5.99 -6.03
C TYR A 137 4.03 6.99 -6.55
N LEU A 138 2.78 6.87 -6.12
CA LEU A 138 1.73 7.84 -6.43
C LEU A 138 2.05 9.21 -5.81
N ALA A 139 2.46 9.24 -4.54
CA ALA A 139 2.88 10.47 -3.87
C ALA A 139 4.09 11.13 -4.56
N ALA A 140 5.10 10.34 -4.93
CA ALA A 140 6.26 10.83 -5.66
C ALA A 140 5.87 11.42 -7.04
N SER A 141 4.97 10.74 -7.75
CA SER A 141 4.49 11.20 -9.07
C SER A 141 3.70 12.50 -9.00
N ILE A 142 2.87 12.68 -7.95
CA ILE A 142 2.15 13.94 -7.72
C ILE A 142 3.11 15.08 -7.40
N LYS A 143 4.19 14.79 -6.65
CA LYS A 143 5.24 15.76 -6.32
C LYS A 143 6.21 16.05 -7.48
N GLY A 144 6.11 15.32 -8.60
CA GLY A 144 7.05 15.43 -9.72
C GLY A 144 8.45 14.89 -9.42
N LEU A 145 8.60 14.02 -8.42
CA LEU A 145 9.87 13.41 -8.04
C LEU A 145 10.18 12.20 -8.93
N ARG A 146 11.47 11.94 -9.21
CA ARG A 146 11.87 10.73 -9.93
C ARG A 146 11.77 9.54 -8.99
N LEU A 147 11.31 8.39 -9.50
CA LEU A 147 11.11 7.14 -8.73
C LEU A 147 12.37 6.68 -7.97
N VAL A 148 13.56 7.03 -8.48
CA VAL A 148 14.87 6.73 -7.88
C VAL A 148 15.13 7.50 -6.57
N ASP A 149 14.39 8.59 -6.31
CA ASP A 149 14.56 9.44 -5.14
C ASP A 149 13.74 8.97 -3.92
N VAL A 150 12.83 8.02 -4.11
CA VAL A 150 12.08 7.40 -3.01
C VAL A 150 12.95 6.29 -2.43
N ARG A 151 13.75 6.60 -1.41
CA ARG A 151 14.53 5.58 -0.68
C ARG A 151 13.56 4.56 -0.06
N VAL A 152 13.59 3.34 -0.60
CA VAL A 152 12.91 2.14 -0.10
C VAL A 152 13.78 1.41 0.93
#